data_AF-A0A6I1JTF3-F1
#
_entry.id   AF-A0A6I1JTF3-F1
#
_cell.length_a   1.000
_cell.length_b   1.000
_cell.length_c   1.000
_cell.angle_alpha   90.00
_cell.angle_beta   90.00
_cell.angle_gamma   90.00
#
_symmetry.space_group_name_H-M   'P 1'
#
loop_
_entity.id
_entity.type
_entity.pdbx_description
1 polymer ?
#
loop_
_entity_poly.entity_id
_entity_poly.type
_entity_poly.pdbx_seq_one_letter_code
_entity_poly.pdbx_strand_id
1 'polypeptide(L)'
;MKALERPAREERIVAEVLRGNVPDFLRRLVPVTLTNVVEGATHRVTVLVAPDYLAVGSDVDYFLAPLTPAAARRIADVTGCLLPTRKLVEAIHAAAPLKLAPQPIPPSKEMVTVPVFARHNELVWEQRKAALAAHPLGTLVAGDKKDVVLTPQLAAKPGKVAIYGWHRANGVAIQPLYLGHADSWVDYSHGIRLVHQTAKLDGTNKAVAEILADAKLNVLLSDEGIVWCPGFSRPVPPEGGTPNEWRASPHFGEQVMDFNLEPGVRVHVNAPAPDVLAARQQVHLVLYALPNGNIIEQTIGKQLKPGDDWHFNIQHIGAQTRWLRGRETNAALVVAYFEAAGLSWPAWKRTNGIAKIPGFVERVAALFPNQQLTLTLNGHSGGGSFIFGFIDAHERIPASVERIAFLDSNYGYDDAKRHADKLLAWLNASPRNHLCVLAYHDSNALLNGKTFVSEAGGTWGRGHAMKADLAGTLAFVSGTKDGLQTHRALAGRVEFLLRENPERKILHTVQVERNGFIHSMLAGTAAAGRGYEYLGGRAYERFIQP
;
A
#
# COMPACT_ATOMS: atom_id res chain seq x y z
N MET A 1 18.41 1.74 36.38
CA MET A 1 17.66 2.14 35.16
C MET A 1 16.46 1.21 34.98
N LYS A 2 15.27 1.75 34.69
CA LYS A 2 14.07 0.93 34.40
C LYS A 2 14.24 0.28 33.02
N ALA A 3 13.86 -0.99 32.87
CA ALA A 3 13.90 -1.66 31.57
C ALA A 3 12.98 -0.93 30.57
N LEU A 4 13.42 -0.78 29.33
CA LEU A 4 12.60 -0.19 28.27
C LEU A 4 11.51 -1.19 27.84
N GLU A 5 10.28 -0.69 27.69
CA GLU A 5 9.20 -1.42 27.04
C GLU A 5 9.54 -1.70 25.56
N ARG A 6 8.95 -2.76 24.98
CA ARG A 6 9.26 -3.22 23.61
C ARG A 6 9.29 -2.06 22.58
N PRO A 7 8.27 -1.19 22.45
CA PRO A 7 8.30 -0.13 21.44
C PRO A 7 9.50 0.81 21.59
N ALA A 8 9.82 1.24 22.81
CA ALA A 8 10.95 2.14 23.09
C ALA A 8 12.30 1.43 22.87
N ARG A 9 12.40 0.15 23.25
CA ARG A 9 13.58 -0.69 22.99
C ARG A 9 13.84 -0.83 21.50
N GLU A 10 12.82 -1.17 20.71
CA GLU A 10 12.96 -1.37 19.26
C GLU A 10 13.25 -0.05 18.55
N GLU A 11 12.62 1.05 18.96
CA GLU A 11 12.96 2.38 18.43
C GLU A 11 14.44 2.70 18.65
N ARG A 12 14.98 2.37 19.83
CA ARG A 12 16.39 2.57 20.11
C ARG A 12 17.26 1.68 19.23
N ILE A 13 16.97 0.38 19.12
CA ILE A 13 17.73 -0.53 18.26
C ILE A 13 17.73 -0.05 16.80
N VAL A 14 16.56 0.33 16.27
CA VAL A 14 16.44 0.86 14.91
C VAL A 14 17.29 2.11 14.75
N ALA A 15 17.19 3.08 15.67
CA ALA A 15 17.99 4.30 15.61
C ALA A 15 19.51 4.02 15.64
N GLU A 16 19.95 3.07 16.47
CA GLU A 16 21.34 2.64 16.55
C GLU A 16 21.83 1.98 15.26
N VAL A 17 21.04 1.08 14.68
CA VAL A 17 21.40 0.44 13.39
C VAL A 17 21.46 1.49 12.28
N LEU A 18 20.47 2.38 12.19
CA LEU A 18 20.38 3.38 11.13
C LEU A 18 21.45 4.47 11.22
N ARG A 19 21.98 4.76 12.42
CA ARG A 19 23.17 5.62 12.57
C ARG A 19 24.50 4.90 12.33
N GLY A 20 24.44 3.63 11.94
CA GLY A 20 25.61 2.81 11.60
C GLY A 20 26.28 2.12 12.77
N ASN A 21 25.65 2.02 13.95
CA ASN A 21 26.17 1.22 15.08
C ASN A 21 25.89 -0.28 14.84
N VAL A 22 26.61 -0.83 13.88
CA VAL A 22 26.59 -2.25 13.49
C VAL A 22 28.03 -2.73 13.34
N PRO A 23 28.33 -4.00 13.69
CA PRO A 23 29.63 -4.61 13.43
C PRO A 23 30.04 -4.48 11.96
N ASP A 24 31.34 -4.25 11.72
CA ASP A 24 31.88 -4.06 10.37
C ASP A 24 31.80 -5.33 9.54
N PHE A 25 31.90 -6.50 10.19
CA PHE A 25 31.75 -7.78 9.49
C PHE A 25 30.35 -7.95 8.87
N LEU A 26 29.30 -7.36 9.45
CA LEU A 26 27.94 -7.44 8.89
C LEU A 26 27.75 -6.58 7.63
N ARG A 27 28.64 -5.62 7.37
CA ARG A 27 28.55 -4.73 6.20
C ARG A 27 28.95 -5.42 4.90
N ARG A 28 29.62 -6.57 4.98
CA ARG A 28 30.10 -7.34 3.82
C ARG A 28 29.17 -8.52 3.56
N LEU A 29 28.24 -8.32 2.64
CA LEU A 29 27.26 -9.34 2.28
C LEU A 29 27.92 -10.52 1.55
N VAL A 30 27.43 -11.72 1.83
CA VAL A 30 27.93 -12.98 1.27
C VAL A 30 27.00 -13.46 0.17
N PRO A 31 27.52 -13.90 -1.00
CA PRO A 31 26.70 -14.46 -2.05
C PRO A 31 26.21 -15.87 -1.70
N VAL A 32 24.91 -16.13 -1.86
CA VAL A 32 24.30 -17.47 -1.79
C VAL A 32 23.64 -17.77 -3.14
N THR A 33 23.99 -18.90 -3.73
CA THR A 33 23.50 -19.29 -5.07
C THR A 33 22.46 -20.39 -4.97
N LEU A 34 21.33 -20.18 -5.66
CA LEU A 34 20.28 -21.16 -5.87
C LEU A 34 20.15 -21.47 -7.36
N THR A 35 19.76 -22.70 -7.67
CA THR A 35 19.43 -23.11 -9.04
C THR A 35 18.06 -23.78 -9.05
N ASN A 36 17.28 -23.55 -10.09
CA ASN A 36 16.02 -24.25 -10.31
C ASN A 36 15.70 -24.30 -11.80
N VAL A 37 14.88 -25.28 -12.21
CA VAL A 37 14.38 -25.38 -13.58
C VAL A 37 13.07 -24.60 -13.68
N VAL A 38 12.99 -23.65 -14.61
CA VAL A 38 11.78 -22.87 -14.91
C VAL A 38 11.55 -22.97 -16.41
N GLU A 39 10.35 -23.40 -16.82
CA GLU A 39 9.98 -23.58 -18.24
C GLU A 39 10.98 -24.41 -19.07
N GLY A 40 11.58 -25.44 -18.44
CA GLY A 40 12.54 -26.33 -19.10
C GLY A 40 13.98 -25.80 -19.18
N ALA A 41 14.24 -24.58 -18.70
CA ALA A 41 15.58 -24.00 -18.62
C ALA A 41 16.09 -23.97 -17.17
N THR A 42 17.38 -24.28 -16.97
CA THR A 42 18.02 -24.11 -15.66
C THR A 42 18.38 -22.65 -15.46
N HIS A 43 17.79 -22.04 -14.44
CA HIS A 43 18.11 -20.68 -14.02
C HIS A 43 19.01 -20.71 -12.77
N ARG A 44 19.93 -19.75 -12.70
CA ARG A 44 20.85 -19.55 -11.58
C ARG A 44 20.66 -18.16 -11.00
N VAL A 45 20.30 -18.09 -9.71
CA VAL A 45 20.19 -16.83 -8.97
C VAL A 45 21.21 -16.80 -7.84
N THR A 46 21.96 -15.70 -7.75
CA THR A 46 22.86 -15.42 -6.62
C THR A 46 22.34 -14.22 -5.86
N VAL A 47 21.91 -14.43 -4.62
CA VAL A 47 21.46 -13.38 -3.68
C VAL A 47 22.61 -12.96 -2.77
N LEU A 48 22.61 -11.72 -2.28
CA LEU A 48 23.58 -11.23 -1.31
C LEU A 48 22.93 -11.18 0.07
N VAL A 49 23.52 -11.85 1.07
CA VAL A 49 22.92 -12.02 2.40
C VAL A 49 23.86 -11.51 3.48
N ALA A 50 23.32 -10.97 4.58
CA ALA A 50 24.12 -10.66 5.75
C ALA A 50 24.82 -11.94 6.26
N PRO A 51 26.11 -11.88 6.59
CA PRO A 51 26.88 -13.06 7.00
C PRO A 51 26.36 -13.65 8.30
N ASP A 52 25.72 -12.86 9.15
CA ASP A 52 25.04 -13.30 10.36
C ASP A 52 23.74 -12.51 10.59
N TYR A 53 23.02 -12.80 11.66
CA TYR A 53 21.85 -12.02 12.05
C TYR A 53 22.22 -10.60 12.45
N LEU A 54 21.26 -9.67 12.25
CA LEU A 54 21.42 -8.27 12.58
C LEU A 54 21.86 -8.08 14.03
N ALA A 55 22.92 -7.29 14.20
CA ALA A 55 23.50 -6.99 15.50
C ALA A 55 23.75 -5.49 15.68
N VAL A 56 23.74 -5.04 16.94
CA VAL A 56 24.16 -3.70 17.35
C VAL A 56 25.49 -3.81 18.09
N GLY A 57 26.44 -2.92 17.79
CA GLY A 57 27.75 -2.89 18.44
C GLY A 57 28.92 -2.93 17.46
N SER A 58 30.00 -3.61 17.85
CA SER A 58 31.28 -3.69 17.15
C SER A 58 31.71 -5.14 16.93
N ASP A 59 32.77 -5.38 16.16
CA ASP A 59 33.29 -6.73 15.89
C ASP A 59 33.74 -7.50 17.15
N VAL A 60 34.04 -6.79 18.25
CA VAL A 60 34.52 -7.39 19.51
C VAL A 60 33.48 -7.43 20.62
N ASP A 61 32.38 -6.70 20.47
CA ASP A 61 31.27 -6.63 21.41
C ASP A 61 30.00 -6.25 20.66
N TYR A 62 29.15 -7.24 20.42
CA TYR A 62 27.90 -7.06 19.70
C TYR A 62 26.76 -7.87 20.29
N PHE A 63 25.57 -7.34 20.08
CA PHE A 63 24.30 -7.93 20.51
C PHE A 63 23.46 -8.27 19.31
N LEU A 64 23.24 -9.57 19.06
CA LEU A 64 22.25 -10.06 18.11
C LEU A 64 20.87 -9.56 18.54
N ALA A 65 20.19 -8.81 17.68
CA ALA A 65 19.04 -8.00 18.06
C ALA A 65 17.70 -8.58 17.56
N PRO A 66 16.98 -9.37 18.38
CA PRO A 66 15.58 -9.71 18.15
C PRO A 66 14.70 -8.48 17.93
N LEU A 67 13.91 -8.47 16.86
CA LEU A 67 13.00 -7.39 16.50
C LEU A 67 11.64 -7.93 16.01
N THR A 68 10.62 -7.08 16.07
CA THR A 68 9.37 -7.30 15.34
C THR A 68 9.60 -7.21 13.82
N PRO A 69 8.73 -7.80 12.98
CA PRO A 69 8.76 -7.60 11.54
C PRO A 69 8.68 -6.12 11.15
N ALA A 70 7.91 -5.30 11.89
CA ALA A 70 7.78 -3.87 11.63
C ALA A 70 9.11 -3.11 11.85
N ALA A 71 9.80 -3.37 12.96
CA ALA A 71 11.10 -2.76 13.23
C ALA A 71 12.18 -3.27 12.26
N ALA A 72 12.21 -4.57 11.99
CA ALA A 72 13.13 -5.16 11.02
C ALA A 72 12.90 -4.60 9.60
N ARG A 73 11.64 -4.37 9.21
CA ARG A 73 11.28 -3.80 7.92
C ARG A 73 11.81 -2.38 7.75
N ARG A 74 11.72 -1.53 8.78
CA ARG A 74 12.27 -0.16 8.74
C ARG A 74 13.77 -0.16 8.45
N ILE A 75 14.51 -1.11 9.02
CA ILE A 75 15.95 -1.28 8.76
C ILE A 75 16.18 -1.80 7.34
N ALA A 76 15.42 -2.81 6.93
CA ALA A 76 15.50 -3.36 5.59
C ALA A 76 15.21 -2.31 4.50
N ASP A 77 14.23 -1.43 4.72
CA ASP A 77 13.88 -0.34 3.81
C ASP A 77 15.05 0.61 3.58
N VAL A 78 15.70 1.09 4.66
CA VAL A 78 16.83 2.03 4.55
C VAL A 78 18.09 1.36 3.99
N THR A 79 18.26 0.06 4.23
CA THR A 79 19.46 -0.68 3.79
C THR A 79 19.30 -1.35 2.43
N GLY A 80 18.19 -1.11 1.72
CA GLY A 80 17.93 -1.74 0.42
C GLY A 80 17.86 -3.27 0.52
N CYS A 81 17.28 -3.79 1.60
CA CYS A 81 17.20 -5.21 1.93
C CYS A 81 15.75 -5.71 2.10
N LEU A 82 15.60 -7.01 2.33
CA LEU A 82 14.37 -7.72 2.70
C LEU A 82 14.66 -8.82 3.71
N LEU A 83 13.59 -9.35 4.31
CA LEU A 83 13.63 -10.57 5.13
C LEU A 83 13.54 -11.81 4.21
N PRO A 84 14.24 -12.91 4.51
CA PRO A 84 14.27 -14.08 3.65
C PRO A 84 12.91 -14.79 3.58
N THR A 85 12.66 -15.53 2.52
CA THR A 85 11.60 -16.56 2.50
C THR A 85 12.09 -17.83 3.20
N ARG A 86 11.18 -18.77 3.46
CA ARG A 86 11.54 -20.11 3.93
C ARG A 86 12.61 -20.78 3.06
N LYS A 87 12.43 -20.76 1.74
CA LYS A 87 13.39 -21.32 0.77
C LYS A 87 14.77 -20.66 0.84
N LEU A 88 14.82 -19.34 1.04
CA LEU A 88 16.08 -18.62 1.21
C LEU A 88 16.78 -19.01 2.51
N VAL A 89 16.04 -19.17 3.61
CA VAL A 89 16.61 -19.65 4.89
C VAL A 89 17.25 -21.02 4.71
N GLU A 90 16.59 -21.96 4.03
CA GLU A 90 17.17 -23.28 3.73
C GLU A 90 18.45 -23.19 2.90
N ALA A 91 18.45 -22.36 1.86
CA ALA A 91 19.63 -22.18 1.01
C ALA A 91 20.80 -21.52 1.75
N ILE A 92 20.51 -20.53 2.60
CA ILE A 92 21.51 -19.87 3.45
C ILE A 92 22.12 -20.87 4.41
N HIS A 93 21.29 -21.66 5.11
CA HIS A 93 21.76 -22.68 6.03
C HIS A 93 22.63 -23.72 5.31
N ALA A 94 22.18 -24.24 4.16
CA ALA A 94 22.96 -25.20 3.37
C ALA A 94 24.32 -24.61 2.97
N ALA A 95 24.36 -23.38 2.47
CA ALA A 95 25.56 -22.71 2.00
C ALA A 95 26.51 -22.22 3.10
N ALA A 96 26.03 -22.04 4.33
CA ALA A 96 26.83 -21.52 5.45
C ALA A 96 28.01 -22.47 5.79
N PRO A 97 29.27 -22.00 5.72
CA PRO A 97 30.42 -22.80 6.14
C PRO A 97 30.40 -23.14 7.63
N LEU A 98 29.85 -22.25 8.46
CA LEU A 98 29.64 -22.51 9.88
C LEU A 98 28.14 -22.64 10.17
N LYS A 99 27.77 -23.79 10.74
CA LYS A 99 26.42 -24.07 11.25
C LYS A 99 26.51 -24.24 12.76
N LEU A 100 25.93 -23.32 13.51
CA LEU A 100 25.92 -23.38 14.97
C LEU A 100 24.75 -24.25 15.45
N ALA A 101 24.95 -24.95 16.57
CA ALA A 101 23.91 -25.77 17.14
C ALA A 101 22.87 -24.88 17.88
N PRO A 102 21.57 -25.20 17.78
CA PRO A 102 20.54 -24.50 18.53
C PRO A 102 20.77 -24.51 20.04
N GLN A 103 20.59 -23.37 20.70
CA GLN A 103 20.71 -23.19 22.16
C GLN A 103 19.37 -22.75 22.78
N PRO A 104 18.38 -23.66 22.87
CA PRO A 104 17.08 -23.31 23.41
C PRO A 104 17.15 -23.01 24.91
N ILE A 105 16.56 -21.88 25.29
CA ILE A 105 16.25 -21.55 26.69
C ILE A 105 14.80 -22.01 26.96
N PRO A 106 14.52 -22.76 28.05
CA PRO A 106 13.17 -23.21 28.38
C PRO A 106 12.14 -22.06 28.35
N PRO A 107 10.92 -22.31 27.84
CA PRO A 107 9.93 -21.26 27.66
C PRO A 107 9.49 -20.67 29.00
N SER A 108 9.47 -19.35 29.10
CA SER A 108 8.99 -18.61 30.26
C SER A 108 8.47 -17.23 29.84
N LYS A 109 7.80 -16.49 30.73
CA LYS A 109 7.37 -15.11 30.45
C LYS A 109 8.56 -14.16 30.21
N GLU A 110 9.75 -14.51 30.70
CA GLU A 110 10.95 -13.70 30.58
C GLU A 110 11.59 -13.78 29.19
N MET A 111 11.16 -14.72 28.34
CA MET A 111 11.76 -14.97 27.03
C MET A 111 11.69 -13.78 26.05
N VAL A 112 10.89 -12.76 26.34
CA VAL A 112 10.72 -11.52 25.57
C VAL A 112 11.52 -10.32 26.12
N THR A 113 12.31 -10.55 27.18
CA THR A 113 13.05 -9.53 27.92
C THR A 113 14.51 -9.45 27.49
N VAL A 114 15.10 -8.26 27.62
CA VAL A 114 16.51 -8.01 27.26
C VAL A 114 17.50 -8.92 28.01
N PRO A 115 17.34 -9.21 29.33
CA PRO A 115 18.21 -10.16 30.00
C PRO A 115 18.25 -11.55 29.36
N VAL A 116 17.10 -12.09 28.91
CA VAL A 116 17.08 -13.39 28.22
C VAL A 116 17.66 -13.29 26.82
N PHE A 117 17.48 -12.16 26.13
CA PHE A 117 18.13 -11.91 24.84
C PHE A 117 19.66 -11.89 25.00
N ALA A 118 20.17 -11.20 26.02
CA ALA A 118 21.61 -11.11 26.34
C ALA A 118 22.18 -12.48 26.72
N ARG A 119 21.49 -13.24 27.58
CA ARG A 119 21.87 -14.62 27.92
C ARG A 119 21.97 -15.50 26.67
N HIS A 120 21.01 -15.41 25.75
CA HIS A 120 21.10 -16.19 24.51
C HIS A 120 22.23 -15.68 23.60
N ASN A 121 22.50 -14.38 23.57
CA ASN A 121 23.63 -13.81 22.84
C ASN A 121 24.95 -14.39 23.33
N GLU A 122 25.13 -14.51 24.64
CA GLU A 122 26.31 -15.15 25.26
C GLU A 122 26.43 -16.64 24.87
N LEU A 123 25.34 -17.40 24.92
CA LEU A 123 25.34 -18.82 24.51
C LEU A 123 25.73 -19.01 23.03
N VAL A 124 25.28 -18.11 22.15
CA VAL A 124 25.67 -18.13 20.73
C VAL A 124 27.12 -17.67 20.58
N TRP A 125 27.54 -16.64 21.32
CA TRP A 125 28.90 -16.12 21.28
C TRP A 125 29.94 -17.14 21.72
N GLU A 126 29.69 -17.94 22.76
CA GLU A 126 30.60 -19.00 23.19
C GLU A 126 30.84 -20.05 22.08
N GLN A 127 29.77 -20.44 21.36
CA GLN A 127 29.92 -21.31 20.19
C GLN A 127 30.68 -20.60 19.05
N ARG A 128 30.35 -19.33 18.78
CA ARG A 128 30.99 -18.55 17.72
C ARG A 128 32.47 -18.40 17.96
N LYS A 129 32.86 -18.06 19.20
CA LYS A 129 34.22 -17.86 19.67
C LYS A 129 35.09 -19.10 19.45
N ALA A 130 34.56 -20.30 19.75
CA ALA A 130 35.27 -21.55 19.50
C ALA A 130 35.56 -21.81 18.00
N ALA A 131 34.74 -21.24 17.11
CA ALA A 131 34.89 -21.41 15.67
C ALA A 131 35.68 -20.28 14.97
N LEU A 132 36.02 -19.18 15.66
CA LEU A 132 36.60 -17.99 15.02
C LEU A 132 37.93 -18.24 14.30
N ALA A 133 38.76 -19.17 14.82
CA ALA A 133 40.05 -19.49 14.21
C ALA A 133 39.89 -20.15 12.82
N ALA A 134 38.89 -21.00 12.63
CA ALA A 134 38.60 -21.66 11.36
C ALA A 134 37.63 -20.87 10.47
N HIS A 135 36.74 -20.09 11.10
CA HIS A 135 35.68 -19.34 10.46
C HIS A 135 35.65 -17.92 11.02
N PRO A 136 36.48 -16.99 10.51
CA PRO A 136 36.57 -15.62 11.04
C PRO A 136 35.23 -14.87 10.90
N LEU A 137 35.11 -13.72 11.58
CA LEU A 137 33.96 -12.82 11.42
C LEU A 137 33.77 -12.45 9.94
N GLY A 138 32.50 -12.38 9.52
CA GLY A 138 32.12 -12.23 8.11
C GLY A 138 32.00 -13.55 7.33
N THR A 139 32.40 -14.68 7.91
CA THR A 139 31.99 -16.00 7.40
C THR A 139 30.47 -16.13 7.52
N LEU A 140 29.80 -16.70 6.52
CA LEU A 140 28.36 -16.96 6.59
C LEU A 140 28.05 -18.00 7.69
N VAL A 141 27.27 -17.56 8.68
CA VAL A 141 26.82 -18.37 9.82
C VAL A 141 25.32 -18.57 9.75
N ALA A 142 24.87 -19.77 10.10
CA ALA A 142 23.45 -20.10 10.26
C ALA A 142 23.23 -21.09 11.42
N GLY A 143 21.97 -21.32 11.78
CA GLY A 143 21.58 -22.34 12.78
C GLY A 143 21.50 -21.84 14.23
N ASP A 144 21.84 -20.59 14.51
CA ASP A 144 21.87 -20.01 15.86
C ASP A 144 20.58 -19.26 16.27
N LYS A 145 19.68 -18.96 15.33
CA LYS A 145 18.35 -18.34 15.59
C LYS A 145 17.25 -18.95 14.70
N LYS A 146 16.00 -18.58 14.99
CA LYS A 146 14.84 -18.72 14.10
C LYS A 146 14.67 -17.45 13.27
N ASP A 147 14.69 -17.55 11.95
CA ASP A 147 14.47 -16.42 11.06
C ASP A 147 13.02 -15.92 11.14
N VAL A 148 12.88 -14.59 11.16
CA VAL A 148 11.62 -13.94 10.76
C VAL A 148 11.59 -13.89 9.23
N VAL A 149 10.55 -14.47 8.62
CA VAL A 149 10.50 -14.72 7.18
C VAL A 149 9.33 -14.04 6.46
N LEU A 150 9.48 -13.85 5.15
CA LEU A 150 8.40 -13.50 4.24
C LEU A 150 7.66 -14.76 3.78
N THR A 151 6.33 -14.68 3.73
CA THR A 151 5.46 -15.75 3.26
C THR A 151 4.15 -15.16 2.72
N PRO A 152 3.58 -15.68 1.63
CA PRO A 152 2.28 -15.23 1.12
C PRO A 152 1.13 -15.51 2.10
N GLN A 153 1.32 -16.43 3.05
CA GLN A 153 0.32 -16.76 4.07
C GLN A 153 -0.05 -15.57 4.99
N LEU A 154 0.81 -14.55 5.10
CA LEU A 154 0.55 -13.36 5.91
C LEU A 154 -0.61 -12.52 5.35
N ALA A 155 -0.87 -12.58 4.04
CA ALA A 155 -2.01 -11.86 3.43
C ALA A 155 -3.36 -12.34 4.00
N ALA A 156 -3.49 -13.65 4.27
CA ALA A 156 -4.68 -14.24 4.88
C ALA A 156 -4.68 -14.17 6.42
N LYS A 157 -3.57 -13.76 7.04
CA LYS A 157 -3.38 -13.71 8.49
C LYS A 157 -2.78 -12.36 8.91
N PRO A 158 -3.50 -11.24 8.70
CA PRO A 158 -3.01 -9.92 9.06
C PRO A 158 -2.69 -9.83 10.56
N GLY A 159 -1.65 -9.08 10.91
CA GLY A 159 -1.20 -8.91 12.30
C GLY A 159 -0.45 -10.11 12.89
N LYS A 160 0.07 -11.02 12.06
CA LYS A 160 0.90 -12.16 12.47
C LYS A 160 2.36 -11.99 12.06
N VAL A 161 3.26 -12.67 12.75
CA VAL A 161 4.66 -12.87 12.34
C VAL A 161 4.84 -14.28 11.80
N ALA A 162 5.62 -14.44 10.74
CA ALA A 162 6.05 -15.74 10.25
C ALA A 162 7.49 -16.02 10.73
N ILE A 163 7.67 -17.17 11.38
CA ILE A 163 8.94 -17.58 11.98
C ILE A 163 9.29 -18.97 11.44
N TYR A 164 10.56 -19.18 11.08
CA TYR A 164 11.05 -20.43 10.52
C TYR A 164 12.51 -20.73 10.91
N GLY A 165 12.92 -22.00 10.89
CA GLY A 165 14.32 -22.38 10.92
C GLY A 165 14.82 -22.86 12.28
N TRP A 166 15.99 -22.38 12.70
CA TRP A 166 16.77 -22.91 13.83
C TRP A 166 17.10 -24.38 13.66
N HIS A 167 17.94 -24.65 12.67
CA HIS A 167 18.26 -25.98 12.16
C HIS A 167 19.15 -26.77 13.11
N ARG A 168 18.84 -28.04 13.26
CA ARG A 168 19.73 -29.01 13.92
C ARG A 168 20.93 -29.31 13.02
N ALA A 169 21.95 -29.96 13.58
CA ALA A 169 23.14 -30.38 12.84
C ALA A 169 22.83 -31.27 11.61
N ASN A 170 21.70 -31.99 11.61
CA ASN A 170 21.23 -32.78 10.48
C ASN A 170 20.47 -31.96 9.41
N GLY A 171 20.40 -30.64 9.55
CA GLY A 171 19.70 -29.74 8.63
C GLY A 171 18.19 -29.66 8.82
N VAL A 172 17.60 -30.32 9.82
CA VAL A 172 16.15 -30.23 10.07
C VAL A 172 15.84 -29.00 10.92
N ALA A 173 14.97 -28.11 10.42
CA ALA A 173 14.47 -26.96 11.16
C ALA A 173 13.69 -27.38 12.43
N ILE A 174 14.04 -26.82 13.58
CA ILE A 174 13.26 -27.02 14.82
C ILE A 174 11.93 -26.27 14.74
N GLN A 175 11.94 -25.09 14.12
CA GLN A 175 10.77 -24.26 13.92
C GLN A 175 10.22 -24.48 12.50
N PRO A 176 9.11 -25.22 12.32
CA PRO A 176 8.38 -25.19 11.06
C PRO A 176 7.80 -23.80 10.82
N LEU A 177 7.37 -23.51 9.60
CA LEU A 177 6.80 -22.21 9.25
C LEU A 177 5.58 -21.93 10.14
N TYR A 178 5.72 -20.98 11.04
CA TYR A 178 4.78 -20.78 12.14
C TYR A 178 4.28 -19.34 12.20
N LEU A 179 2.95 -19.19 12.16
CA LEU A 179 2.23 -17.91 12.15
C LEU A 179 1.28 -17.78 13.36
N GLY A 180 1.57 -18.47 14.46
CA GLY A 180 0.68 -18.45 15.64
C GLY A 180 0.75 -17.15 16.43
N HIS A 181 1.91 -16.50 16.44
CA HIS A 181 2.14 -15.28 17.21
C HIS A 181 1.68 -14.01 16.50
N ALA A 182 1.24 -13.02 17.28
CA ALA A 182 1.02 -11.67 16.78
C ALA A 182 2.34 -11.09 16.22
N ASP A 183 2.25 -10.21 15.24
CA ASP A 183 3.39 -9.47 14.68
C ASP A 183 4.21 -8.69 15.72
N SER A 184 3.60 -8.43 16.86
CA SER A 184 4.19 -7.74 18.00
C SER A 184 5.02 -8.68 18.91
N TRP A 185 4.97 -10.00 18.69
CA TRP A 185 5.75 -10.98 19.45
C TRP A 185 7.21 -10.97 19.05
N VAL A 186 8.10 -10.92 20.04
CA VAL A 186 9.56 -11.02 19.88
C VAL A 186 10.15 -11.69 21.09
N ASP A 187 10.77 -12.85 20.88
CA ASP A 187 11.52 -13.56 21.91
C ASP A 187 13.00 -13.68 21.54
N TYR A 188 13.80 -14.21 22.47
CA TYR A 188 15.26 -14.33 22.33
C TYR A 188 15.69 -15.11 21.08
N SER A 189 14.82 -15.98 20.54
CA SER A 189 15.15 -16.87 19.44
C SER A 189 14.95 -16.24 18.07
N HIS A 190 14.32 -15.07 17.98
CA HIS A 190 14.17 -14.33 16.72
C HIS A 190 15.53 -13.88 16.17
N GLY A 191 15.77 -14.20 14.90
CA GLY A 191 16.88 -13.73 14.09
C GLY A 191 16.38 -12.90 12.93
N ILE A 192 16.95 -11.71 12.76
CA ILE A 192 16.69 -10.85 11.61
C ILE A 192 17.84 -11.01 10.64
N ARG A 193 17.61 -11.72 9.54
CA ARG A 193 18.60 -11.86 8.47
C ARG A 193 18.23 -10.94 7.32
N LEU A 194 19.17 -10.10 6.89
CA LEU A 194 18.95 -9.19 5.77
C LEU A 194 19.43 -9.84 4.48
N VAL A 195 18.60 -9.76 3.45
CA VAL A 195 18.93 -10.14 2.06
C VAL A 195 18.85 -8.87 1.23
N HIS A 196 19.91 -8.53 0.51
CA HIS A 196 19.90 -7.33 -0.32
C HIS A 196 18.92 -7.46 -1.49
N GLN A 197 18.31 -6.34 -1.89
CA GLN A 197 17.34 -6.32 -2.98
C GLN A 197 17.95 -6.68 -4.33
N THR A 198 19.23 -6.41 -4.56
CA THR A 198 19.87 -6.82 -5.83
C THR A 198 20.39 -8.25 -5.75
N ALA A 199 19.99 -9.07 -6.71
CA ALA A 199 20.53 -10.40 -6.97
C ALA A 199 21.05 -10.50 -8.41
N LYS A 200 21.87 -11.52 -8.69
CA LYS A 200 22.34 -11.84 -10.04
C LYS A 200 21.58 -13.05 -10.57
N LEU A 201 20.66 -12.85 -11.51
CA LEU A 201 19.91 -13.88 -12.23
C LEU A 201 20.53 -14.09 -13.61
N ASP A 202 21.06 -15.29 -13.86
CA ASP A 202 21.66 -15.70 -15.15
C ASP A 202 22.69 -14.71 -15.69
N GLY A 203 23.49 -14.13 -14.78
CA GLY A 203 24.50 -13.14 -15.14
C GLY A 203 24.04 -11.68 -15.05
N THR A 204 22.73 -11.42 -14.98
CA THR A 204 22.14 -10.07 -14.97
C THR A 204 21.65 -9.65 -13.60
N ASN A 205 21.75 -8.37 -13.26
CA ASN A 205 21.20 -7.87 -12.01
C ASN A 205 19.67 -7.83 -12.10
N LYS A 206 18.99 -8.37 -11.09
CA LYS A 206 17.54 -8.35 -10.94
C LYS A 206 17.16 -8.18 -9.48
N ALA A 207 16.05 -7.49 -9.21
CA ALA A 207 15.60 -7.34 -7.83
C ALA A 207 15.06 -8.67 -7.28
N VAL A 208 15.45 -9.05 -6.08
CA VAL A 208 14.94 -10.24 -5.38
C VAL A 208 13.43 -10.17 -5.25
N ALA A 209 12.90 -9.00 -4.90
CA ALA A 209 11.47 -8.83 -4.75
C ALA A 209 10.70 -8.90 -6.09
N GLU A 210 11.33 -8.58 -7.22
CA GLU A 210 10.77 -8.85 -8.56
C GLU A 210 10.77 -10.35 -8.86
N ILE A 211 11.87 -11.06 -8.57
CA ILE A 211 11.94 -12.52 -8.74
C ILE A 211 10.85 -13.20 -7.91
N LEU A 212 10.66 -12.78 -6.66
CA LEU A 212 9.63 -13.29 -5.76
C LEU A 212 8.19 -12.98 -6.23
N ALA A 213 7.98 -11.86 -6.93
CA ALA A 213 6.67 -11.44 -7.45
C ALA A 213 6.35 -12.04 -8.84
N ASP A 214 7.36 -12.52 -9.55
CA ASP A 214 7.23 -13.05 -10.91
C ASP A 214 6.48 -14.39 -10.92
N ALA A 215 5.48 -14.51 -11.79
CA ALA A 215 4.61 -15.69 -11.87
C ALA A 215 5.36 -17.00 -12.17
N LYS A 216 6.54 -16.92 -12.79
CA LYS A 216 7.35 -18.08 -13.19
C LYS A 216 8.61 -18.18 -12.34
N LEU A 217 9.32 -17.07 -12.15
CA LEU A 217 10.63 -17.06 -11.49
C LEU A 217 10.55 -17.11 -9.97
N ASN A 218 9.37 -16.91 -9.35
CA ASN A 218 9.21 -17.00 -7.89
C ASN A 218 9.75 -18.31 -7.32
N VAL A 219 9.65 -19.41 -8.08
CA VAL A 219 10.12 -20.73 -7.66
C VAL A 219 11.64 -20.79 -7.44
N LEU A 220 12.41 -19.80 -7.88
CA LEU A 220 13.84 -19.72 -7.58
C LEU A 220 14.08 -19.36 -6.10
N LEU A 221 13.23 -18.51 -5.53
CA LEU A 221 13.44 -17.90 -4.22
C LEU A 221 12.29 -18.17 -3.23
N SER A 222 11.21 -18.81 -3.67
CA SER A 222 10.06 -19.21 -2.87
C SER A 222 9.67 -20.64 -3.24
N ASP A 223 9.15 -21.38 -2.27
CA ASP A 223 8.48 -22.66 -2.46
C ASP A 223 7.02 -22.62 -2.01
N GLU A 224 6.49 -21.42 -1.82
CA GLU A 224 5.08 -21.13 -1.50
C GLU A 224 4.38 -20.38 -2.66
N GLY A 225 5.04 -20.26 -3.81
CA GLY A 225 4.58 -19.47 -4.95
C GLY A 225 5.00 -18.00 -4.85
N ILE A 226 4.20 -17.13 -5.47
CA ILE A 226 4.43 -15.68 -5.52
C ILE A 226 4.45 -15.09 -4.10
N VAL A 227 5.49 -14.34 -3.78
CA VAL A 227 5.62 -13.60 -2.52
C VAL A 227 5.66 -12.11 -2.82
N TRP A 228 4.62 -11.41 -2.41
CA TRP A 228 4.55 -9.95 -2.54
C TRP A 228 5.26 -9.29 -1.35
N CYS A 229 6.28 -8.49 -1.66
CA CYS A 229 7.02 -7.66 -0.72
C CYS A 229 6.56 -6.21 -0.88
N PRO A 230 5.64 -5.70 -0.05
CA PRO A 230 5.25 -4.30 -0.07
C PRO A 230 6.51 -3.42 -0.08
N GLY A 231 6.58 -2.40 -0.94
CA GLY A 231 7.74 -1.49 -1.04
C GLY A 231 8.94 -1.97 -1.88
N PHE A 232 9.00 -3.24 -2.30
CA PHE A 232 10.11 -3.76 -3.14
C PHE A 232 9.68 -4.69 -4.28
N SER A 233 8.51 -5.35 -4.21
CA SER A 233 8.04 -6.33 -5.22
C SER A 233 7.53 -5.75 -6.54
N ARG A 234 8.00 -4.55 -6.86
CA ARG A 234 7.97 -3.94 -8.18
C ARG A 234 9.31 -3.25 -8.34
N PRO A 235 9.86 -3.09 -9.57
CA PRO A 235 11.08 -2.34 -9.78
C PRO A 235 11.02 -1.10 -8.90
N VAL A 236 11.91 -1.05 -7.90
CA VAL A 236 12.31 0.22 -7.33
C VAL A 236 12.89 0.93 -8.55
N PRO A 237 12.25 2.00 -9.03
CA PRO A 237 13.01 2.92 -9.83
C PRO A 237 14.23 3.27 -9.01
N PRO A 238 15.46 3.15 -9.54
CA PRO A 238 16.66 3.44 -8.78
C PRO A 238 16.47 4.72 -7.97
N GLU A 239 17.02 4.80 -6.76
CA GLU A 239 17.22 6.11 -6.14
C GLU A 239 17.90 7.01 -7.19
N GLY A 240 17.14 7.98 -7.69
CA GLY A 240 17.41 8.62 -8.97
C GLY A 240 16.55 8.10 -10.14
N GLY A 241 15.22 8.23 -10.02
CA GLY A 241 14.25 8.24 -11.12
C GLY A 241 14.18 7.00 -12.01
N THR A 242 13.03 6.31 -12.01
CA THR A 242 12.51 5.87 -13.32
C THR A 242 12.13 7.16 -14.01
N PRO A 243 12.35 7.26 -15.32
CA PRO A 243 11.96 8.45 -16.01
C PRO A 243 10.48 8.73 -15.72
N ASN A 244 10.14 9.98 -15.47
CA ASN A 244 8.79 10.49 -15.64
C ASN A 244 8.47 10.45 -17.15
N GLU A 245 8.51 9.27 -17.76
CA GLU A 245 8.32 9.05 -19.18
C GLU A 245 6.96 8.43 -19.43
N TRP A 246 6.29 9.02 -20.40
CA TRP A 246 5.08 8.48 -20.96
C TRP A 246 5.41 7.21 -21.74
N ARG A 247 4.65 6.14 -21.49
CA ARG A 247 4.67 4.93 -22.29
C ARG A 247 3.29 4.65 -22.86
N ALA A 248 3.25 4.07 -24.05
CA ALA A 248 1.99 3.61 -24.63
C ALA A 248 1.37 2.52 -23.73
N SER A 249 0.07 2.66 -23.45
CA SER A 249 -0.72 1.60 -22.86
C SER A 249 -0.90 0.48 -23.89
N PRO A 250 -0.80 -0.80 -23.48
CA PRO A 250 -1.13 -1.92 -24.37
C PRO A 250 -2.62 -1.98 -24.73
N HIS A 251 -3.46 -1.13 -24.13
CA HIS A 251 -4.89 -1.12 -24.31
C HIS A 251 -5.41 0.28 -24.65
N PHE A 252 -6.38 0.32 -25.58
CA PHE A 252 -7.19 1.51 -25.90
C PHE A 252 -6.42 2.75 -26.40
N GLY A 253 -5.17 2.61 -26.86
CA GLY A 253 -4.39 3.71 -27.44
C GLY A 253 -4.07 4.84 -26.45
N GLU A 254 -4.11 4.54 -25.15
CA GLU A 254 -3.82 5.50 -24.07
C GLU A 254 -2.31 5.60 -23.84
N GLN A 255 -1.90 6.59 -23.06
CA GLN A 255 -0.54 6.64 -22.52
C GLN A 255 -0.57 6.63 -21.00
N VAL A 256 0.47 6.06 -20.39
CA VAL A 256 0.58 5.95 -18.95
C VAL A 256 1.95 6.39 -18.46
N MET A 257 2.00 6.83 -17.21
CA MET A 257 3.24 7.14 -16.49
C MET A 257 3.12 6.61 -15.07
N ASP A 258 4.18 6.00 -14.54
CA ASP A 258 4.23 5.57 -13.14
C ASP A 258 5.46 6.19 -12.48
N PHE A 259 5.26 6.69 -11.26
CA PHE A 259 6.35 7.20 -10.44
C PHE A 259 5.95 7.17 -8.97
N ASN A 260 6.93 7.32 -8.10
CA ASN A 260 6.70 7.50 -6.67
C ASN A 260 6.82 8.98 -6.34
N LEU A 261 5.86 9.48 -5.57
CA LEU A 261 5.94 10.83 -5.02
C LEU A 261 6.92 10.88 -3.86
N GLU A 262 6.98 9.81 -3.09
CA GLU A 262 7.98 9.55 -2.05
C GLU A 262 7.95 8.06 -1.71
N PRO A 263 8.86 7.55 -0.86
CA PRO A 263 8.78 6.18 -0.38
C PRO A 263 7.38 5.87 0.16
N GLY A 264 6.70 4.91 -0.48
CA GLY A 264 5.37 4.49 -0.06
C GLY A 264 4.20 5.34 -0.57
N VAL A 265 4.39 6.25 -1.52
CA VAL A 265 3.27 6.90 -2.23
C VAL A 265 3.48 6.74 -3.73
N ARG A 266 2.71 5.83 -4.33
CA ARG A 266 2.79 5.51 -5.75
C ARG A 266 1.71 6.27 -6.53
N VAL A 267 2.09 6.77 -7.69
CA VAL A 267 1.19 7.39 -8.66
C VAL A 267 1.23 6.62 -9.97
N HIS A 268 0.05 6.40 -10.54
CA HIS A 268 -0.12 6.01 -11.93
C HIS A 268 -0.96 7.07 -12.62
N VAL A 269 -0.50 7.60 -13.73
CA VAL A 269 -1.23 8.59 -14.55
C VAL A 269 -1.66 7.91 -15.82
N ASN A 270 -2.95 7.98 -16.14
CA ASN A 270 -3.53 7.52 -17.39
C ASN A 270 -4.07 8.73 -18.17
N ALA A 271 -3.52 8.95 -19.36
CA ALA A 271 -3.87 10.04 -20.26
C ALA A 271 -4.35 9.50 -21.62
N PRO A 272 -5.12 10.28 -22.40
CA PRO A 272 -5.45 9.90 -23.78
C PRO A 272 -4.17 9.84 -24.65
N ALA A 273 -4.30 9.36 -25.89
CA ALA A 273 -3.19 9.30 -26.84
C ALA A 273 -2.39 10.62 -26.93
N PRO A 274 -1.07 10.60 -27.18
CA PRO A 274 -0.23 11.79 -27.19
C PRO A 274 -0.70 12.93 -28.10
N ASP A 275 -1.20 12.60 -29.29
CA ASP A 275 -1.79 13.53 -30.25
C ASP A 275 -3.09 14.16 -29.71
N VAL A 276 -3.96 13.35 -29.09
CA VAL A 276 -5.19 13.84 -28.45
C VAL A 276 -4.86 14.77 -27.28
N LEU A 277 -3.88 14.42 -26.45
CA LEU A 277 -3.46 15.27 -25.32
C LEU A 277 -2.85 16.59 -25.82
N ALA A 278 -1.97 16.54 -26.82
CA ALA A 278 -1.31 17.72 -27.37
C ALA A 278 -2.28 18.66 -28.10
N ALA A 279 -3.35 18.13 -28.68
CA ALA A 279 -4.37 18.93 -29.37
C ALA A 279 -5.31 19.71 -28.42
N ARG A 280 -5.25 19.49 -27.10
CA ARG A 280 -6.12 20.14 -26.11
C ARG A 280 -5.37 21.21 -25.32
N GLN A 281 -5.93 22.42 -25.31
CA GLN A 281 -5.42 23.52 -24.49
C GLN A 281 -5.74 23.33 -23.00
N GLN A 282 -6.82 22.62 -22.69
CA GLN A 282 -7.26 22.34 -21.32
C GLN A 282 -7.08 20.86 -20.98
N VAL A 283 -6.57 20.59 -19.78
CA VAL A 283 -6.51 19.26 -19.18
C VAL A 283 -7.42 19.25 -17.95
N HIS A 284 -8.36 18.29 -17.94
CA HIS A 284 -9.15 17.97 -16.77
C HIS A 284 -8.44 16.83 -16.04
N LEU A 285 -7.74 17.16 -14.96
CA LEU A 285 -6.96 16.22 -14.16
C LEU A 285 -7.79 15.74 -12.97
N VAL A 286 -8.15 14.46 -12.99
CA VAL A 286 -8.80 13.78 -11.87
C VAL A 286 -7.74 13.15 -10.98
N LEU A 287 -7.73 13.56 -9.72
CA LEU A 287 -6.86 13.03 -8.68
C LEU A 287 -7.68 11.98 -7.92
N TYR A 288 -7.54 10.71 -8.30
CA TYR A 288 -8.31 9.60 -7.76
C TYR A 288 -7.53 8.90 -6.63
N ALA A 289 -7.93 9.14 -5.38
CA ALA A 289 -7.35 8.47 -4.22
C ALA A 289 -7.99 7.10 -3.98
N LEU A 290 -7.15 6.07 -3.85
CA LEU A 290 -7.59 4.67 -3.81
C LEU A 290 -8.33 4.28 -2.53
N PRO A 291 -9.22 3.28 -2.60
CA PRO A 291 -9.82 2.70 -1.41
C PRO A 291 -8.86 1.86 -0.59
N ASN A 292 -9.25 1.60 0.66
CA ASN A 292 -8.45 0.78 1.55
C ASN A 292 -8.36 -0.65 1.00
N GLY A 293 -7.16 -1.24 1.00
CA GLY A 293 -6.93 -2.62 0.59
C GLY A 293 -6.76 -2.84 -0.91
N ASN A 294 -6.89 -1.80 -1.75
CA ASN A 294 -6.71 -1.91 -3.19
C ASN A 294 -5.37 -1.35 -3.66
N ILE A 295 -4.78 -2.00 -4.67
CA ILE A 295 -3.71 -1.42 -5.49
C ILE A 295 -4.29 -0.68 -6.72
N ILE A 296 -3.45 0.10 -7.39
CA ILE A 296 -3.77 0.82 -8.65
C ILE A 296 -4.36 -0.10 -9.69
N GLU A 297 -3.76 -1.26 -9.94
CA GLU A 297 -4.20 -2.17 -10.99
C GLU A 297 -5.61 -2.71 -10.73
N GLN A 298 -5.91 -3.06 -9.48
CA GLN A 298 -7.26 -3.48 -9.06
C GLN A 298 -8.27 -2.35 -9.23
N THR A 299 -7.87 -1.11 -8.94
CA THR A 299 -8.72 0.08 -9.07
C THR A 299 -8.98 0.45 -10.53
N ILE A 300 -7.97 0.34 -11.40
CA ILE A 300 -8.11 0.49 -12.86
C ILE A 300 -9.11 -0.56 -13.37
N GLY A 301 -8.96 -1.80 -12.89
CA GLY A 301 -9.83 -2.92 -13.17
C GLY A 301 -9.51 -3.62 -14.50
N LYS A 302 -9.89 -4.89 -14.59
CA LYS A 302 -9.76 -5.72 -15.81
C LYS A 302 -10.83 -6.82 -15.83
N GLN A 303 -10.96 -7.48 -16.97
CA GLN A 303 -11.72 -8.71 -17.08
C GLN A 303 -11.07 -9.78 -16.20
N LEU A 304 -11.89 -10.46 -15.39
CA LEU A 304 -11.39 -11.53 -14.53
C LEU A 304 -11.08 -12.79 -15.35
N LYS A 305 -9.93 -13.38 -15.06
CA LYS A 305 -9.52 -14.72 -15.48
C LYS A 305 -9.54 -15.65 -14.26
N PRO A 306 -9.63 -16.97 -14.46
CA PRO A 306 -9.53 -17.92 -13.35
C PRO A 306 -8.27 -17.69 -12.51
N GLY A 307 -8.44 -17.54 -11.20
CA GLY A 307 -7.36 -17.26 -10.25
C GLY A 307 -7.06 -15.78 -10.00
N ASP A 308 -7.69 -14.86 -10.73
CA ASP A 308 -7.55 -13.43 -10.46
C ASP A 308 -8.22 -13.02 -9.14
N ASP A 309 -7.64 -11.99 -8.52
CA ASP A 309 -8.23 -11.33 -7.36
C ASP A 309 -9.54 -10.62 -7.74
N TRP A 310 -10.59 -10.82 -6.95
CA TRP A 310 -11.91 -10.23 -7.19
C TRP A 310 -11.90 -8.69 -7.16
N HIS A 311 -10.93 -8.06 -6.48
CA HIS A 311 -10.80 -6.59 -6.42
C HIS A 311 -10.58 -5.96 -7.81
N PHE A 312 -10.17 -6.72 -8.82
CA PHE A 312 -10.10 -6.24 -10.20
C PHE A 312 -11.47 -5.94 -10.83
N ASN A 313 -12.57 -6.41 -10.24
CA ASN A 313 -13.91 -6.34 -10.83
C ASN A 313 -14.91 -5.45 -10.09
N ILE A 314 -14.44 -4.55 -9.22
CA ILE A 314 -15.32 -3.82 -8.30
C ILE A 314 -15.31 -2.30 -8.45
N GLN A 315 -14.39 -1.74 -9.24
CA GLN A 315 -14.32 -0.30 -9.46
C GLN A 315 -14.26 0.08 -10.94
N HIS A 316 -13.36 -0.56 -11.71
CA HIS A 316 -13.20 -0.31 -13.15
C HIS A 316 -13.02 1.18 -13.51
N ILE A 317 -12.27 1.93 -12.72
CA ILE A 317 -12.08 3.36 -12.95
C ILE A 317 -11.45 3.62 -14.32
N GLY A 318 -10.58 2.72 -14.82
CA GLY A 318 -10.04 2.82 -16.17
C GLY A 318 -11.13 2.75 -17.25
N ALA A 319 -12.04 1.78 -17.13
CA ALA A 319 -13.16 1.63 -18.08
C ALA A 319 -14.15 2.80 -17.99
N GLN A 320 -14.47 3.26 -16.78
CA GLN A 320 -15.33 4.43 -16.55
C GLN A 320 -14.69 5.71 -17.12
N THR A 321 -13.37 5.87 -17.01
CA THR A 321 -12.61 6.98 -17.61
C THR A 321 -12.70 6.97 -19.12
N ARG A 322 -12.52 5.80 -19.75
CA ARG A 322 -12.68 5.62 -21.21
C ARG A 322 -14.08 6.00 -21.69
N TRP A 323 -15.10 5.60 -20.93
CA TRP A 323 -16.48 5.98 -21.21
C TRP A 323 -16.69 7.50 -21.16
N LEU A 324 -16.07 8.17 -20.17
CA LEU A 324 -16.12 9.63 -20.01
C LEU A 324 -15.36 10.37 -21.12
N ARG A 325 -14.19 9.88 -21.55
CA ARG A 325 -13.41 10.46 -22.67
C ARG A 325 -14.21 10.52 -23.97
N GLY A 326 -15.13 9.59 -24.19
CA GLY A 326 -16.04 9.64 -25.35
C GLY A 326 -17.11 10.74 -25.29
N ARG A 327 -17.17 11.51 -24.20
CA ARG A 327 -18.19 12.55 -23.94
C ARG A 327 -17.59 13.90 -23.52
N GLU A 328 -16.43 13.89 -22.88
CA GLU A 328 -15.65 15.09 -22.62
C GLU A 328 -14.98 15.55 -23.92
N THR A 329 -15.49 16.65 -24.49
CA THR A 329 -15.03 17.16 -25.79
C THR A 329 -14.25 18.46 -25.67
N ASN A 330 -14.23 19.08 -24.50
CA ASN A 330 -13.61 20.40 -24.29
C ASN A 330 -12.23 20.31 -23.64
N ALA A 331 -11.95 19.25 -22.88
CA ALA A 331 -10.66 19.03 -22.24
C ALA A 331 -10.09 17.64 -22.53
N ALA A 332 -8.77 17.48 -22.38
CA ALA A 332 -8.18 16.15 -22.26
C ALA A 332 -8.42 15.62 -20.84
N LEU A 333 -9.23 14.56 -20.71
CA LEU A 333 -9.49 13.91 -19.42
C LEU A 333 -8.34 12.97 -19.04
N VAL A 334 -7.63 13.33 -17.97
CA VAL A 334 -6.51 12.59 -17.39
C VAL A 334 -6.89 12.13 -15.99
N VAL A 335 -6.52 10.89 -15.63
CA VAL A 335 -6.72 10.37 -14.28
C VAL A 335 -5.38 9.99 -13.67
N ALA A 336 -5.07 10.55 -12.51
CA ALA A 336 -3.94 10.18 -11.68
C ALA A 336 -4.44 9.41 -10.45
N TYR A 337 -3.97 8.19 -10.30
CA TYR A 337 -4.32 7.27 -9.23
C TYR A 337 -3.29 7.39 -8.10
N PHE A 338 -3.75 7.59 -6.87
CA PHE A 338 -2.91 7.79 -5.70
C PHE A 338 -3.02 6.61 -4.73
N GLU A 339 -1.95 5.82 -4.65
CA GLU A 339 -1.82 4.64 -3.77
C GLU A 339 -0.89 4.94 -2.60
N ALA A 340 -1.37 4.73 -1.39
CA ALA A 340 -0.57 4.87 -0.17
C ALA A 340 -0.02 3.52 0.31
N ALA A 341 1.15 3.55 0.93
CA ALA A 341 1.75 2.42 1.61
C ALA A 341 0.80 1.84 2.65
N GLY A 342 0.83 0.51 2.78
CA GLY A 342 -0.13 -0.22 3.61
C GLY A 342 -1.56 -0.21 3.06
N LEU A 343 -1.75 0.27 1.82
CA LEU A 343 -3.04 0.33 1.12
C LEU A 343 -4.11 1.06 1.94
N SER A 344 -3.74 2.13 2.65
CA SER A 344 -4.68 2.90 3.48
C SER A 344 -4.25 4.35 3.67
N TRP A 345 -4.97 5.27 3.02
CA TRP A 345 -4.80 6.71 3.23
C TRP A 345 -5.10 7.18 4.66
N PRO A 346 -6.10 6.65 5.39
CA PRO A 346 -6.27 6.94 6.81
C PRO A 346 -5.05 6.54 7.65
N ALA A 347 -4.50 5.33 7.43
CA ALA A 347 -3.31 4.89 8.16
C ALA A 347 -2.09 5.73 7.80
N TRP A 348 -1.86 5.95 6.50
CA TRP A 348 -0.77 6.78 6.01
C TRP A 348 -0.83 8.20 6.59
N LYS A 349 -2.01 8.82 6.63
CA LYS A 349 -2.21 10.17 7.18
C LYS A 349 -1.93 10.22 8.68
N ARG A 350 -2.29 9.18 9.44
CA ARG A 350 -1.97 9.11 10.87
C ARG A 350 -0.47 9.05 11.13
N THR A 351 0.28 8.35 10.28
CA THR A 351 1.73 8.19 10.43
C THR A 351 2.50 9.40 9.91
N ASN A 352 2.08 9.98 8.79
CA ASN A 352 2.86 10.99 8.05
C ASN A 352 2.32 12.42 8.20
N GLY A 353 1.14 12.60 8.78
CA GLY A 353 0.44 13.87 8.82
C GLY A 353 -0.14 14.28 7.47
N ILE A 354 -0.49 15.56 7.32
CA ILE A 354 -1.16 16.12 6.13
C ILE A 354 -0.28 17.05 5.28
N ALA A 355 0.84 17.52 5.83
CA ALA A 355 1.62 18.62 5.26
C ALA A 355 2.14 18.35 3.83
N LYS A 356 2.35 17.08 3.48
CA LYS A 356 2.88 16.67 2.16
C LYS A 356 1.81 16.55 1.08
N ILE A 357 0.53 16.44 1.46
CA ILE A 357 -0.57 16.16 0.52
C ILE A 357 -0.73 17.25 -0.57
N PRO A 358 -0.62 18.56 -0.26
CA PRO A 358 -0.63 19.60 -1.30
C PRO A 358 0.49 19.41 -2.34
N GLY A 359 1.72 19.16 -1.89
CA GLY A 359 2.87 18.95 -2.77
C GLY A 359 2.72 17.71 -3.67
N PHE A 360 2.01 16.68 -3.22
CA PHE A 360 1.66 15.53 -4.06
C PHE A 360 0.79 15.92 -5.25
N VAL A 361 -0.24 16.74 -5.00
CA VAL A 361 -1.12 17.25 -6.05
C VAL A 361 -0.37 18.16 -7.01
N GLU A 362 0.45 19.07 -6.49
CA GLU A 362 1.28 19.97 -7.29
C GLU A 362 2.24 19.22 -8.21
N ARG A 363 2.91 18.18 -7.71
CA ARG A 363 3.85 17.38 -8.52
C ARG A 363 3.17 16.65 -9.67
N VAL A 364 1.94 16.16 -9.49
CA VAL A 364 1.17 15.55 -10.59
C VAL A 364 0.66 16.60 -11.56
N ALA A 365 0.19 17.76 -11.06
CA ALA A 365 -0.22 18.87 -11.90
C ALA A 365 0.93 19.38 -12.78
N ALA A 366 2.16 19.41 -12.26
CA ALA A 366 3.35 19.84 -12.97
C ALA A 366 3.72 18.98 -14.20
N LEU A 367 3.07 17.83 -14.42
CA LEU A 367 3.22 17.02 -15.64
C LEU A 367 2.60 17.69 -16.87
N PHE A 368 1.76 18.71 -16.69
CA PHE A 368 1.05 19.41 -17.76
C PHE A 368 1.34 20.92 -17.74
N PRO A 369 2.62 21.33 -17.88
CA PRO A 369 3.03 22.72 -17.67
C PRO A 369 2.52 23.70 -18.74
N ASN A 370 2.12 23.17 -19.91
CA ASN A 370 1.73 23.97 -21.06
C ASN A 370 0.20 24.02 -21.25
N GLN A 371 -0.57 23.44 -20.33
CA GLN A 371 -2.03 23.34 -20.41
C GLN A 371 -2.70 24.07 -19.26
N GLN A 372 -3.91 24.57 -19.52
CA GLN A 372 -4.76 25.05 -18.45
C GLN A 372 -5.33 23.86 -17.69
N LEU A 373 -5.05 23.76 -16.39
CA LEU A 373 -5.52 22.65 -15.56
C LEU A 373 -6.81 22.99 -14.82
N THR A 374 -7.75 22.06 -14.85
CA THR A 374 -8.85 21.97 -13.88
C THR A 374 -8.75 20.66 -13.13
N LEU A 375 -8.92 20.72 -11.81
CA LEU A 375 -8.70 19.60 -10.91
C LEU A 375 -10.03 19.05 -10.41
N THR A 376 -10.10 17.73 -10.30
CA THR A 376 -11.14 17.03 -9.55
C THR A 376 -10.51 16.19 -8.47
N LEU A 377 -10.91 16.42 -7.21
CA LEU A 377 -10.58 15.53 -6.10
C LEU A 377 -11.65 14.45 -6.04
N ASN A 378 -11.26 13.20 -6.26
CA ASN A 378 -12.17 12.05 -6.25
C ASN A 378 -11.54 10.91 -5.46
N GLY A 379 -12.35 10.08 -4.80
CA GLY A 379 -11.83 8.95 -4.07
C GLY A 379 -12.91 8.05 -3.51
N HIS A 380 -12.58 6.76 -3.44
CA HIS A 380 -13.45 5.73 -2.86
C HIS A 380 -12.91 5.29 -1.50
N SER A 381 -13.79 4.99 -0.55
CA SER A 381 -13.44 4.44 0.77
C SER A 381 -12.29 5.22 1.47
N GLY A 382 -11.18 4.53 1.78
CA GLY A 382 -9.86 5.07 2.17
C GLY A 382 -9.50 6.42 1.56
N GLY A 383 -9.71 6.56 0.25
CA GLY A 383 -9.29 7.72 -0.54
C GLY A 383 -9.89 9.05 -0.09
N GLY A 384 -11.06 9.06 0.55
CA GLY A 384 -11.60 10.29 1.12
C GLY A 384 -10.74 10.89 2.23
N SER A 385 -9.94 10.07 2.93
CA SER A 385 -8.96 10.57 3.90
C SER A 385 -7.86 11.41 3.25
N PHE A 386 -7.48 11.11 2.00
CA PHE A 386 -6.56 11.93 1.22
C PHE A 386 -7.21 13.27 0.86
N ILE A 387 -8.46 13.25 0.38
CA ILE A 387 -9.22 14.46 0.03
C ILE A 387 -9.36 15.38 1.25
N PHE A 388 -9.81 14.85 2.39
CA PHE A 388 -9.89 15.65 3.61
C PHE A 388 -8.51 16.08 4.12
N GLY A 389 -7.47 15.27 3.93
CA GLY A 389 -6.10 15.70 4.23
C GLY A 389 -5.65 16.90 3.38
N PHE A 390 -6.04 16.93 2.11
CA PHE A 390 -5.81 18.07 1.22
C PHE A 390 -6.61 19.31 1.68
N ILE A 391 -7.89 19.14 2.01
CA ILE A 391 -8.73 20.24 2.53
C ILE A 391 -8.21 20.76 3.87
N ASP A 392 -7.78 19.87 4.76
CA ASP A 392 -7.22 20.21 6.08
C ASP A 392 -5.93 21.02 5.94
N ALA A 393 -5.07 20.64 4.98
CA ALA A 393 -3.77 21.26 4.75
C ALA A 393 -3.85 22.67 4.10
N HIS A 394 -5.02 23.05 3.58
CA HIS A 394 -5.24 24.37 2.99
C HIS A 394 -6.14 25.23 3.86
N GLU A 395 -5.82 26.51 4.01
CA GLU A 395 -6.74 27.48 4.59
C GLU A 395 -8.01 27.64 3.73
N ARG A 396 -7.83 27.67 2.41
CA ARG A 396 -8.90 27.74 1.40
C ARG A 396 -8.62 26.75 0.27
N ILE A 397 -9.66 26.06 -0.20
CA ILE A 397 -9.54 25.14 -1.33
C ILE A 397 -9.10 25.94 -2.58
N PRO A 398 -8.01 25.55 -3.27
CA PRO A 398 -7.52 26.27 -4.44
C PRO A 398 -8.54 26.40 -5.57
N ALA A 399 -8.53 27.53 -6.28
CA ALA A 399 -9.46 27.81 -7.38
C ALA A 399 -9.31 26.87 -8.60
N SER A 400 -8.19 26.15 -8.70
CA SER A 400 -7.99 25.11 -9.71
C SER A 400 -8.83 23.85 -9.44
N VAL A 401 -9.31 23.64 -8.21
CA VAL A 401 -10.24 22.55 -7.87
C VAL A 401 -11.65 22.96 -8.25
N GLU A 402 -12.21 22.33 -9.28
CA GLU A 402 -13.57 22.60 -9.76
C GLU A 402 -14.58 21.54 -9.31
N ARG A 403 -14.11 20.39 -8.84
CA ARG A 403 -15.00 19.33 -8.35
C ARG A 403 -14.39 18.55 -7.20
N ILE A 404 -15.22 18.24 -6.22
CA ILE A 404 -14.90 17.35 -5.11
C ILE A 404 -15.98 16.27 -5.07
N ALA A 405 -15.55 15.01 -5.11
CA ALA A 405 -16.42 13.86 -5.18
C ALA A 405 -16.01 12.81 -4.14
N PHE A 406 -16.95 12.42 -3.29
CA PHE A 406 -16.79 11.35 -2.32
C PHE A 406 -17.62 10.15 -2.75
N LEU A 407 -16.96 9.05 -3.10
CA LEU A 407 -17.60 7.78 -3.42
C LEU A 407 -17.52 6.93 -2.17
N ASP A 408 -18.54 6.97 -1.32
CA ASP A 408 -18.59 6.22 -0.07
C ASP A 408 -17.30 6.39 0.77
N SER A 409 -16.83 7.63 0.83
CA SER A 409 -15.51 8.00 1.34
C SER A 409 -15.51 9.25 2.21
N ASN A 410 -16.69 9.80 2.49
CA ASN A 410 -16.87 11.03 3.26
C ASN A 410 -16.78 10.87 4.78
N TYR A 411 -16.42 9.68 5.30
CA TYR A 411 -16.38 9.42 6.76
C TYR A 411 -15.36 10.27 7.52
N GLY A 412 -14.42 10.92 6.82
CA GLY A 412 -13.47 11.88 7.39
C GLY A 412 -14.03 13.29 7.61
N TYR A 413 -15.30 13.54 7.28
CA TYR A 413 -15.96 14.82 7.50
C TYR A 413 -16.01 15.18 8.98
N ASP A 414 -15.60 16.40 9.34
CA ASP A 414 -15.48 16.84 10.72
C ASP A 414 -15.78 18.34 10.86
N ASP A 415 -16.85 18.68 11.56
CA ASP A 415 -17.25 20.06 11.83
C ASP A 415 -16.21 20.80 12.69
N ALA A 416 -15.52 20.11 13.61
CA ALA A 416 -14.46 20.72 14.41
C ALA A 416 -13.29 21.23 13.55
N LYS A 417 -13.16 20.73 12.31
CA LYS A 417 -12.18 21.18 11.32
C LYS A 417 -12.74 22.19 10.32
N ARG A 418 -13.97 22.66 10.54
CA ARG A 418 -14.67 23.67 9.75
C ARG A 418 -14.77 23.28 8.28
N HIS A 419 -15.02 22.00 8.01
CA HIS A 419 -15.13 21.48 6.64
C HIS A 419 -16.29 22.13 5.89
N ALA A 420 -17.45 22.33 6.53
CA ALA A 420 -18.59 23.02 5.93
C ALA A 420 -18.21 24.45 5.48
N ASP A 421 -17.55 25.23 6.34
CA ASP A 421 -17.11 26.60 6.01
C ASP A 421 -16.21 26.64 4.78
N LYS A 422 -15.21 25.75 4.72
CA LYS A 422 -14.29 25.65 3.58
C LYS A 422 -15.02 25.26 2.30
N LEU A 423 -15.94 24.30 2.37
CA LEU A 423 -16.74 23.85 1.23
C LEU A 423 -17.71 24.94 0.76
N LEU A 424 -18.37 25.68 1.66
CA LEU A 424 -19.26 26.79 1.32
C LEU A 424 -18.49 27.93 0.65
N ALA A 425 -17.37 28.35 1.23
CA ALA A 425 -16.52 29.37 0.65
C ALA A 425 -16.06 28.97 -0.76
N TRP A 426 -15.67 27.71 -0.94
CA TRP A 426 -15.30 27.17 -2.24
C TRP A 426 -16.48 27.13 -3.23
N LEU A 427 -17.65 26.60 -2.85
CA LEU A 427 -18.85 26.53 -3.70
C LEU A 427 -19.35 27.91 -4.17
N ASN A 428 -19.18 28.94 -3.33
CA ASN A 428 -19.55 30.31 -3.62
C ASN A 428 -18.51 31.05 -4.47
N ALA A 429 -17.25 30.61 -4.47
CA ALA A 429 -16.17 31.26 -5.22
C ALA A 429 -16.32 31.11 -6.74
N SER A 430 -17.02 30.07 -7.23
CA SER A 430 -17.23 29.87 -8.67
C SER A 430 -18.47 29.03 -8.97
N PRO A 431 -19.26 29.36 -10.02
CA PRO A 431 -20.32 28.49 -10.51
C PRO A 431 -19.79 27.20 -11.16
N ARG A 432 -18.47 27.08 -11.39
CA ARG A 432 -17.85 25.85 -11.87
C ARG A 432 -17.61 24.82 -10.77
N ASN A 433 -17.78 25.20 -9.50
CA ASN A 433 -17.48 24.32 -8.37
C ASN A 433 -18.64 23.37 -8.07
N HIS A 434 -18.36 22.06 -8.04
CA HIS A 434 -19.33 20.98 -7.88
C HIS A 434 -18.98 20.00 -6.76
N LEU A 435 -19.90 19.78 -5.82
CA LEU A 435 -19.78 18.78 -4.75
C LEU A 435 -20.70 17.59 -5.01
N CYS A 436 -20.15 16.38 -5.02
CA CYS A 436 -20.91 15.14 -5.12
C CYS A 436 -20.58 14.22 -3.94
N VAL A 437 -21.59 13.75 -3.22
CA VAL A 437 -21.44 12.78 -2.13
C VAL A 437 -22.34 11.58 -2.41
N LEU A 438 -21.72 10.42 -2.56
CA LEU A 438 -22.39 9.13 -2.70
C LEU A 438 -22.15 8.35 -1.41
N ALA A 439 -23.21 7.85 -0.78
CA ALA A 439 -23.09 6.97 0.37
C ALA A 439 -24.27 5.99 0.41
N TYR A 440 -24.10 4.88 1.10
CA TYR A 440 -25.20 3.99 1.45
C TYR A 440 -25.32 3.89 2.96
N HIS A 441 -26.44 3.37 3.46
CA HIS A 441 -26.70 3.20 4.89
C HIS A 441 -25.82 2.07 5.46
N ASP A 442 -24.54 2.39 5.64
CA ASP A 442 -23.42 1.52 6.00
C ASP A 442 -23.45 1.13 7.48
N SER A 443 -23.96 1.99 8.36
CA SER A 443 -24.21 1.65 9.76
C SER A 443 -25.27 0.55 9.97
N ASN A 444 -26.18 0.36 9.00
CA ASN A 444 -27.16 -0.72 9.01
C ASN A 444 -26.66 -2.00 8.28
N ALA A 445 -25.48 -1.95 7.65
CA ALA A 445 -24.93 -3.10 6.93
C ALA A 445 -24.35 -4.14 7.89
N LEU A 446 -24.46 -5.42 7.53
CA LEU A 446 -23.94 -6.53 8.33
C LEU A 446 -22.80 -7.25 7.61
N LEU A 447 -21.66 -7.37 8.28
CA LEU A 447 -20.56 -8.25 7.92
C LEU A 447 -20.55 -9.42 8.91
N ASN A 448 -20.75 -10.64 8.41
CA ASN A 448 -20.86 -11.85 9.25
C ASN A 448 -21.90 -11.70 10.38
N GLY A 449 -23.04 -11.08 10.06
CA GLY A 449 -24.15 -10.86 11.00
C GLY A 449 -23.94 -9.72 12.01
N LYS A 450 -22.83 -8.96 11.92
CA LYS A 450 -22.52 -7.85 12.83
C LYS A 450 -22.36 -6.54 12.07
N THR A 451 -22.78 -5.45 12.69
CA THR A 451 -22.43 -4.10 12.21
C THR A 451 -20.93 -3.88 12.35
N PHE A 452 -20.34 -3.11 11.44
CA PHE A 452 -18.89 -2.84 11.40
C PHE A 452 -18.56 -1.34 11.38
N VAL A 453 -19.59 -0.49 11.32
CA VAL A 453 -19.49 0.98 11.31
C VAL A 453 -20.63 1.54 12.17
N SER A 454 -20.35 2.62 12.91
CA SER A 454 -21.39 3.35 13.66
C SER A 454 -22.02 4.43 12.78
N GLU A 455 -23.24 4.86 13.10
CA GLU A 455 -23.92 5.92 12.34
C GLU A 455 -23.11 7.22 12.29
N ALA A 456 -22.54 7.65 13.42
CA ALA A 456 -21.66 8.83 13.48
C ALA A 456 -20.28 8.62 12.84
N GLY A 457 -19.87 7.37 12.60
CA GLY A 457 -18.58 7.02 12.00
C GLY A 457 -18.66 6.67 10.52
N GLY A 458 -19.87 6.40 10.01
CA GLY A 458 -20.11 5.93 8.64
C GLY A 458 -20.33 7.04 7.63
N THR A 459 -20.26 6.66 6.37
CA THR A 459 -20.46 7.55 5.23
C THR A 459 -21.90 8.06 5.18
N TRP A 460 -22.87 7.24 5.60
CA TRP A 460 -24.27 7.62 5.73
C TRP A 460 -24.46 8.81 6.68
N GLY A 461 -24.11 8.62 7.96
CA GLY A 461 -24.32 9.67 8.97
C GLY A 461 -23.44 10.89 8.71
N ARG A 462 -22.21 10.71 8.22
CA ARG A 462 -21.35 11.84 7.82
C ARG A 462 -21.88 12.57 6.58
N GLY A 463 -22.61 11.87 5.70
CA GLY A 463 -23.29 12.47 4.55
C GLY A 463 -24.44 13.36 5.00
N HIS A 464 -25.26 12.86 5.92
CA HIS A 464 -26.32 13.64 6.54
C HIS A 464 -25.80 14.82 7.35
N ALA A 465 -24.74 14.65 8.14
CA ALA A 465 -24.11 15.72 8.91
C ALA A 465 -23.60 16.83 7.99
N MET A 466 -22.79 16.48 6.97
CA MET A 466 -22.30 17.44 6.00
C MET A 466 -23.45 18.18 5.28
N LYS A 467 -24.50 17.46 4.88
CA LYS A 467 -25.68 18.09 4.26
C LYS A 467 -26.43 19.01 5.22
N ALA A 468 -26.55 18.66 6.50
CA ALA A 468 -27.20 19.47 7.52
C ALA A 468 -26.44 20.80 7.75
N ASP A 469 -25.12 20.73 7.88
CA ASP A 469 -24.29 21.93 8.10
C ASP A 469 -24.34 22.86 6.89
N LEU A 470 -24.27 22.30 5.67
CA LEU A 470 -24.43 23.09 4.43
C LEU A 470 -25.84 23.70 4.30
N ALA A 471 -26.88 23.04 4.81
CA ALA A 471 -28.26 23.52 4.75
C ALA A 471 -28.51 24.77 5.62
N GLY A 472 -27.60 25.09 6.55
CA GLY A 472 -27.63 26.37 7.26
C GLY A 472 -27.45 27.58 6.35
N THR A 473 -26.87 27.40 5.15
CA THR A 473 -26.68 28.46 4.14
C THR A 473 -27.35 28.15 2.81
N LEU A 474 -27.39 26.87 2.39
CA LEU A 474 -27.89 26.46 1.08
C LEU A 474 -29.32 25.92 1.16
N ALA A 475 -30.17 26.35 0.24
CA ALA A 475 -31.50 25.77 0.07
C ALA A 475 -31.42 24.43 -0.68
N PHE A 476 -31.79 23.34 0.00
CA PHE A 476 -31.82 21.99 -0.59
C PHE A 476 -33.22 21.58 -1.05
N VAL A 477 -33.31 21.07 -2.27
CA VAL A 477 -34.47 20.28 -2.75
C VAL A 477 -34.17 18.82 -2.48
N SER A 478 -35.08 18.14 -1.77
CA SER A 478 -34.90 16.75 -1.34
C SER A 478 -36.03 15.86 -1.86
N GLY A 479 -35.73 14.60 -2.15
CA GLY A 479 -36.72 13.59 -2.47
C GLY A 479 -36.14 12.19 -2.34
N THR A 480 -37.00 11.18 -2.25
CA THR A 480 -36.60 9.77 -2.16
C THR A 480 -37.33 8.98 -3.24
N LYS A 481 -36.59 8.16 -3.97
CA LYS A 481 -37.15 7.24 -4.96
C LYS A 481 -36.43 5.90 -4.87
N ASP A 482 -37.18 4.81 -4.77
CA ASP A 482 -36.65 3.43 -4.75
C ASP A 482 -35.52 3.22 -3.71
N GLY A 483 -35.67 3.84 -2.53
CA GLY A 483 -34.68 3.81 -1.45
C GLY A 483 -33.41 4.65 -1.69
N LEU A 484 -33.36 5.47 -2.74
CA LEU A 484 -32.28 6.45 -2.94
C LEU A 484 -32.77 7.85 -2.55
N GLN A 485 -32.21 8.40 -1.47
CA GLN A 485 -32.43 9.78 -1.08
C GLN A 485 -31.55 10.69 -1.92
N THR A 486 -32.16 11.73 -2.49
CA THR A 486 -31.49 12.74 -3.31
C THR A 486 -31.66 14.10 -2.64
N HIS A 487 -30.56 14.79 -2.39
CA HIS A 487 -30.56 16.17 -1.92
C HIS A 487 -29.73 17.03 -2.86
N ARG A 488 -30.33 18.08 -3.43
CA ARG A 488 -29.66 18.98 -4.36
C ARG A 488 -29.75 20.44 -3.92
N ALA A 489 -28.67 21.19 -4.07
CA ALA A 489 -28.65 22.64 -3.89
C ALA A 489 -27.88 23.30 -5.04
N LEU A 490 -27.97 24.64 -5.13
CA LEU A 490 -27.26 25.45 -6.13
C LEU A 490 -27.48 24.96 -7.57
N ALA A 491 -28.75 24.76 -7.94
CA ALA A 491 -29.14 24.21 -9.25
C ALA A 491 -28.49 22.87 -9.60
N GLY A 492 -28.21 22.04 -8.59
CA GLY A 492 -27.63 20.70 -8.75
C GLY A 492 -26.10 20.65 -8.65
N ARG A 493 -25.41 21.78 -8.48
CA ARG A 493 -23.94 21.79 -8.25
C ARG A 493 -23.53 21.10 -6.95
N VAL A 494 -24.43 21.03 -5.98
CA VAL A 494 -24.26 20.25 -4.76
C VAL A 494 -25.26 19.11 -4.80
N GLU A 495 -24.79 17.88 -4.73
CA GLU A 495 -25.61 16.68 -4.78
C GLU A 495 -25.17 15.65 -3.74
N PHE A 496 -26.14 15.18 -2.95
CA PHE A 496 -25.99 14.03 -2.06
C PHE A 496 -26.95 12.94 -2.52
N LEU A 497 -26.41 11.76 -2.82
CA LEU A 497 -27.17 10.55 -3.13
C LEU A 497 -26.91 9.51 -2.05
N LEU A 498 -27.89 9.30 -1.18
CA LEU A 498 -27.78 8.46 0.01
C LEU A 498 -28.71 7.25 -0.14
N ARG A 499 -28.12 6.06 -0.32
CA ARG A 499 -28.83 4.81 -0.57
C ARG A 499 -29.24 4.10 0.72
N GLU A 500 -30.53 4.00 0.97
CA GLU A 500 -31.09 3.19 2.05
C GLU A 500 -30.72 1.70 1.88
N ASN A 501 -30.64 0.99 2.99
CA ASN A 501 -30.17 -0.39 3.03
C ASN A 501 -31.05 -1.28 3.91
N PRO A 502 -32.37 -1.41 3.63
CA PRO A 502 -33.27 -2.21 4.46
C PRO A 502 -32.87 -3.70 4.50
N GLU A 503 -32.21 -4.18 3.44
CA GLU A 503 -31.70 -5.55 3.32
C GLU A 503 -30.35 -5.78 4.04
N ARG A 504 -29.78 -4.73 4.65
CA ARG A 504 -28.53 -4.79 5.44
C ARG A 504 -27.32 -5.36 4.68
N LYS A 505 -27.26 -5.13 3.37
CA LYS A 505 -26.20 -5.62 2.46
C LYS A 505 -24.95 -4.73 2.51
N ILE A 506 -23.81 -5.28 2.12
CA ILE A 506 -22.59 -4.48 1.89
C ILE A 506 -22.65 -3.92 0.47
N LEU A 507 -22.94 -2.62 0.33
CA LEU A 507 -23.02 -1.92 -0.97
C LEU A 507 -21.80 -1.06 -1.27
N HIS A 508 -20.76 -1.15 -0.43
CA HIS A 508 -19.59 -0.28 -0.42
C HIS A 508 -18.92 -0.11 -1.79
N THR A 509 -18.73 -1.20 -2.52
CA THR A 509 -18.14 -1.19 -3.88
C THR A 509 -19.20 -1.08 -4.97
N VAL A 510 -20.41 -1.57 -4.71
CA VAL A 510 -21.53 -1.57 -5.67
C VAL A 510 -21.85 -0.17 -6.17
N GLN A 511 -21.75 0.84 -5.29
CA GLN A 511 -21.96 2.23 -5.67
C GLN A 511 -20.97 2.72 -6.73
N VAL A 512 -19.71 2.29 -6.66
CA VAL A 512 -18.67 2.66 -7.64
C VAL A 512 -18.82 1.84 -8.91
N GLU A 513 -18.97 0.52 -8.73
CA GLU A 513 -19.15 -0.45 -9.80
C GLU A 513 -20.32 -0.06 -10.70
N ARG A 514 -21.44 0.37 -10.12
CA ARG A 514 -22.64 0.75 -10.86
C ARG A 514 -22.66 2.24 -11.20
N ASN A 515 -21.64 2.63 -11.95
CA ASN A 515 -21.47 3.96 -12.56
C ASN A 515 -21.20 5.10 -11.57
N GLY A 516 -20.73 4.83 -10.34
CA GLY A 516 -20.51 5.87 -9.33
C GLY A 516 -19.43 6.89 -9.71
N PHE A 517 -18.34 6.44 -10.32
CA PHE A 517 -17.30 7.36 -10.80
C PHE A 517 -17.83 8.23 -11.95
N ILE A 518 -18.48 7.62 -12.96
CA ILE A 518 -19.16 8.36 -14.04
C ILE A 518 -20.13 9.39 -13.46
N HIS A 519 -21.00 8.97 -12.53
CA HIS A 519 -21.99 9.86 -11.94
C HIS A 519 -21.33 11.03 -11.22
N SER A 520 -20.33 10.75 -10.39
CA SER A 520 -19.63 11.78 -9.61
C SER A 520 -18.94 12.83 -10.48
N MET A 521 -18.48 12.46 -11.68
CA MET A 521 -17.83 13.35 -12.64
C MET A 521 -18.84 14.23 -13.39
N LEU A 522 -20.07 13.76 -13.56
CA LEU A 522 -21.11 14.44 -14.35
C LEU A 522 -22.19 15.11 -13.50
N ALA A 523 -22.28 14.80 -12.21
CA ALA A 523 -23.23 15.38 -11.26
C ALA A 523 -23.24 16.91 -11.36
N GLY A 524 -24.44 17.49 -11.44
CA GLY A 524 -24.67 18.93 -11.61
C GLY A 524 -24.41 19.49 -13.02
N THR A 525 -24.06 18.65 -14.00
CA THR A 525 -23.91 19.06 -15.41
C THR A 525 -25.09 18.61 -16.27
N ALA A 526 -25.25 19.19 -17.46
CA ALA A 526 -26.28 18.77 -18.42
C ALA A 526 -26.11 17.32 -18.92
N ALA A 527 -24.93 16.72 -18.73
CA ALA A 527 -24.63 15.34 -19.11
C ALA A 527 -25.01 14.32 -18.03
N ALA A 528 -25.38 14.75 -16.81
CA ALA A 528 -25.81 13.85 -15.75
C ALA A 528 -27.00 12.98 -16.22
N GLY A 529 -26.88 11.66 -16.04
CA GLY A 529 -27.89 10.68 -16.45
C GLY A 529 -27.99 10.42 -17.96
N ARG A 530 -27.15 11.02 -18.81
CA ARG A 530 -27.18 10.79 -20.27
C ARG A 530 -26.37 9.56 -20.65
N GLY A 531 -27.06 8.46 -20.96
CA GLY A 531 -26.45 7.21 -21.42
C GLY A 531 -25.85 6.34 -20.32
N TYR A 532 -26.18 6.63 -19.05
CA TYR A 532 -25.92 5.80 -17.89
C TYR A 532 -26.98 6.08 -16.82
N GLU A 533 -27.17 5.15 -15.89
CA GLU A 533 -28.01 5.34 -14.70
C GLU A 533 -27.17 5.00 -13.46
N TYR A 534 -27.16 5.88 -12.45
CA TYR A 534 -26.48 5.59 -11.19
C TYR A 534 -27.16 4.43 -10.47
N LEU A 535 -26.38 3.43 -10.02
CA LEU A 535 -26.86 2.13 -9.52
C LEU A 535 -27.57 1.22 -10.55
N GLY A 536 -27.61 1.64 -11.83
CA GLY A 536 -28.05 0.81 -12.96
C GLY A 536 -26.98 -0.16 -13.47
N GLY A 537 -27.19 -0.71 -14.66
CA GLY A 537 -26.21 -1.59 -15.33
C GLY A 537 -24.90 -0.86 -15.66
N ARG A 538 -23.78 -1.58 -15.70
CA ARG A 538 -22.45 -1.02 -16.01
C ARG A 538 -22.43 -0.42 -17.41
N ALA A 539 -22.42 0.91 -17.52
CA ALA A 539 -22.45 1.62 -18.80
C ALA A 539 -21.14 1.49 -19.61
N TYR A 540 -20.09 0.99 -18.96
CA TYR A 540 -18.72 1.00 -19.44
C TYR A 540 -18.16 -0.40 -19.76
N GLU A 541 -19.00 -1.45 -19.76
CA GLU A 541 -18.56 -2.86 -19.89
C GLU A 541 -17.59 -3.09 -21.05
N ARG A 542 -17.87 -2.49 -22.23
CA ARG A 542 -17.03 -2.59 -23.43
C ARG A 542 -15.63 -1.96 -23.32
N PHE A 543 -15.39 -1.17 -22.27
CA PHE A 543 -14.13 -0.46 -22.03
C PHE A 543 -13.27 -1.12 -20.94
N ILE A 544 -13.72 -2.25 -20.40
CA ILE A 544 -12.95 -3.05 -19.46
C ILE A 544 -11.84 -3.77 -20.24
N GLN A 545 -10.59 -3.59 -19.79
CA GLN A 545 -9.43 -4.18 -20.45
C GLN A 545 -9.33 -5.70 -20.20
N PRO A 546 -8.74 -6.48 -21.13
CA PRO A 546 -8.66 -7.94 -21.04
C PRO A 546 -7.78 -8.51 -19.91
#